data_AF-A0A7V1UMK9-F1
#
_entry.id   AF-A0A7V1UMK9-F1
#
_cell.length_a   1.000
_cell.length_b   1.000
_cell.length_c   1.000
_cell.angle_alpha   90.00
_cell.angle_beta   90.00
_cell.angle_gamma   90.00
#
_symmetry.space_group_name_H-M   'P 1'
#
loop_
_entity.id
_entity.type
_entity.pdbx_description
1 polymer ?
#
loop_
_entity_poly.entity_id
_entity_poly.type
_entity_poly.pdbx_seq_one_letter_code
_entity_poly.pdbx_strand_id
1 'polypeptide(L)'
;MWRYVGARLLYTLPVLWLVVSVVFLLIHIVPGDPVQQMLGEGAASADIEAARKAYGLDVPIGRQYVNYWKGVLKADLGKSLRFQQPVSKLIAEAYPSTLFLTLAALAVALLISIPAGVRSARRRNRWDDRFISVVSLFGISFPNFAIGPILILFFAIQLGLLPVSGTADWRNPDTYVYLLLPAVTMGGALAAILTRMVRTAMLEELNQDYIRTARAKGLDERTVVYKHALRNALIPVLTVVGLQFGALLAGAIVTETIFSWKGLGRLTITAISNRDYYLVQGCILAIGMTYIVVNFLTDMVYSLANPRIRQ
;
A
#
# COMPACT_ATOMS: atom_id res chain seq x y z
N MET A 1 -22.93 1.92 -16.69
CA MET A 1 -21.86 1.16 -16.00
C MET A 1 -20.76 0.74 -16.97
N TRP A 2 -21.02 -0.07 -18.00
CA TRP A 2 -20.00 -0.48 -18.98
C TRP A 2 -19.24 0.66 -19.68
N ARG A 3 -19.92 1.76 -20.08
CA ARG A 3 -19.26 2.96 -20.64
C ARG A 3 -18.30 3.62 -19.64
N TYR A 4 -18.66 3.65 -18.35
CA TYR A 4 -17.83 4.20 -17.28
C TYR A 4 -16.60 3.32 -17.01
N VAL A 5 -16.80 2.00 -16.93
CA VAL A 5 -15.71 1.04 -16.78
C VAL A 5 -14.75 1.11 -17.97
N GLY A 6 -15.27 1.16 -19.20
CA GLY A 6 -14.46 1.31 -20.41
C GLY A 6 -13.65 2.61 -20.45
N ALA A 7 -14.25 3.74 -20.09
CA ALA A 7 -13.55 5.02 -20.01
C ALA A 7 -12.43 5.00 -18.96
N ARG A 8 -12.69 4.46 -17.75
CA ARG A 8 -11.68 4.29 -16.71
C ARG A 8 -10.54 3.38 -17.14
N LEU A 9 -10.85 2.27 -17.80
CA LEU A 9 -9.85 1.34 -18.32
C LEU A 9 -8.96 2.02 -19.39
N LEU A 10 -9.55 2.85 -20.25
CA LEU A 10 -8.79 3.67 -21.19
C LEU A 10 -7.84 4.64 -20.48
N TYR A 11 -8.28 5.29 -19.40
CA TYR A 11 -7.41 6.18 -18.59
C TYR A 11 -6.30 5.43 -17.83
N THR A 12 -6.47 4.14 -17.52
CA THR A 12 -5.41 3.34 -16.91
C THR A 12 -4.27 2.99 -17.87
N LEU A 13 -4.52 2.95 -19.19
CA LEU A 13 -3.50 2.57 -20.17
C LEU A 13 -2.32 3.56 -20.24
N PRO A 14 -2.53 4.89 -20.31
CA PRO A 14 -1.43 5.86 -20.23
C PRO A 14 -0.63 5.74 -18.93
N VAL A 15 -1.31 5.48 -17.80
CA VAL A 15 -0.65 5.34 -16.49
C VAL A 15 0.21 4.08 -16.46
N LEU A 16 -0.32 2.95 -16.94
CA LEU A 16 0.43 1.70 -17.05
C LEU A 16 1.65 1.87 -17.97
N TRP A 17 1.44 2.50 -19.12
CA TRP A 17 2.53 2.82 -20.05
C TRP A 17 3.60 3.69 -19.40
N LEU A 18 3.21 4.73 -18.67
CA LEU A 18 4.13 5.59 -17.94
C LEU A 18 4.90 4.79 -16.87
N VAL A 19 4.23 3.99 -16.05
CA VAL A 19 4.87 3.20 -14.98
C VAL A 19 5.89 2.22 -15.56
N VAL A 20 5.51 1.43 -16.58
CA VAL A 20 6.44 0.49 -17.22
C VAL A 20 7.63 1.23 -17.84
N SER A 21 7.40 2.39 -18.45
CA SER A 21 8.46 3.19 -19.06
C SER A 21 9.41 3.80 -18.03
N VAL A 22 8.88 4.32 -16.92
CA VAL A 22 9.69 4.85 -15.83
C VAL A 22 10.53 3.73 -15.21
N VAL A 23 9.94 2.57 -14.95
CA VAL A 23 10.66 1.42 -14.39
C VAL A 23 11.77 0.94 -15.34
N PHE A 24 11.49 0.89 -16.65
CA PHE A 24 12.51 0.60 -17.65
C PHE A 24 13.67 1.59 -17.58
N LEU A 25 13.39 2.90 -17.55
CA LEU A 25 14.42 3.94 -17.55
C LEU A 25 15.23 3.99 -16.25
N LEU A 26 14.75 3.41 -15.13
CA LEU A 26 15.48 3.41 -13.85
C LEU A 26 16.90 2.86 -13.99
N ILE A 27 17.12 1.82 -14.80
CA ILE A 27 18.47 1.23 -14.95
C ILE A 27 19.42 2.13 -15.76
N HIS A 28 18.89 3.03 -16.58
CA HIS A 28 19.68 3.97 -17.39
C HIS A 28 19.89 5.31 -16.69
N ILE A 29 19.08 5.64 -15.68
CA ILE A 29 19.18 6.88 -14.89
C ILE A 29 20.19 6.73 -13.74
N VAL A 30 20.35 5.52 -13.20
CA VAL A 30 21.33 5.27 -12.13
C VAL A 30 22.75 5.42 -12.69
N PRO A 31 23.60 6.27 -12.09
CA PRO A 31 24.95 6.51 -12.59
C PRO A 31 25.84 5.25 -12.48
N GLY A 32 26.63 5.02 -13.53
CA GLY A 32 27.58 3.91 -13.67
C GLY A 32 27.08 2.78 -14.58
N ASP A 33 27.96 1.83 -14.95
CA ASP A 33 27.58 0.67 -15.76
C ASP A 33 26.90 -0.39 -14.86
N PRO A 34 25.62 -0.73 -15.07
CA PRO A 34 24.92 -1.71 -14.25
C PRO A 34 25.63 -3.08 -14.28
N VAL A 35 26.21 -3.48 -15.41
CA VAL A 35 26.91 -4.77 -15.53
C VAL A 35 28.18 -4.77 -14.69
N GLN A 36 28.94 -3.68 -14.74
CA GLN A 36 30.16 -3.53 -13.94
C GLN A 36 29.85 -3.42 -12.45
N GLN A 37 28.76 -2.76 -12.08
CA GLN A 37 28.31 -2.68 -10.69
C GLN A 37 27.80 -4.02 -10.14
N MET A 38 27.24 -4.87 -11.00
CA MET A 38 26.78 -6.21 -10.66
C MET A 38 27.93 -7.20 -10.49
N LEU A 39 28.93 -7.18 -11.40
CA LEU A 39 30.05 -8.11 -11.39
C LEU A 39 31.21 -7.65 -10.49
N GLY A 40 31.27 -6.36 -10.16
CA GLY A 40 32.34 -5.74 -9.38
C GLY A 40 33.47 -5.19 -10.26
N GLU A 41 34.29 -4.31 -9.67
CA GLU A 41 35.36 -3.60 -10.38
C GLU A 41 36.47 -4.52 -10.92
N GLY A 42 36.61 -5.73 -10.38
CA GLY A 42 37.62 -6.72 -10.79
C GLY A 42 37.14 -7.76 -11.81
N ALA A 43 35.94 -7.63 -12.37
CA ALA A 43 35.39 -8.61 -13.31
C ALA A 43 36.17 -8.61 -14.64
N ALA A 44 36.42 -9.80 -15.20
CA ALA A 44 37.09 -9.91 -16.49
C ALA A 44 36.23 -9.28 -17.60
N SER A 45 36.85 -8.62 -18.57
CA SER A 45 36.13 -7.96 -19.67
C SER A 45 35.23 -8.92 -20.45
N ALA A 46 35.65 -10.19 -20.59
CA ALA A 46 34.85 -11.24 -21.22
C ALA A 46 33.54 -11.52 -20.45
N ASP A 47 33.57 -11.52 -19.12
CA ASP A 47 32.38 -11.74 -18.28
C ASP A 47 31.43 -10.55 -18.34
N ILE A 48 31.97 -9.33 -18.42
CA ILE A 48 31.19 -8.10 -18.59
C ILE A 48 30.45 -8.11 -19.93
N GLU A 49 31.12 -8.46 -21.03
CA GLU A 49 30.48 -8.54 -22.36
C GLU A 49 29.43 -9.66 -22.42
N ALA A 50 29.75 -10.84 -21.85
CA ALA A 50 28.82 -11.95 -21.77
C ALA A 50 27.55 -11.58 -20.98
N ALA A 51 27.70 -10.90 -19.84
CA ALA A 51 26.59 -10.43 -19.04
C ALA A 51 25.78 -9.35 -19.77
N ARG A 52 26.44 -8.40 -20.44
CA ARG A 52 25.76 -7.35 -21.21
C ARG A 52 24.87 -7.96 -22.32
N LYS A 53 25.37 -8.99 -23.00
CA LYS A 53 24.63 -9.72 -24.03
C LYS A 53 23.49 -10.57 -23.43
N ALA A 54 23.74 -11.25 -22.31
CA ALA A 54 22.72 -12.05 -21.61
C ALA A 54 21.54 -11.19 -21.15
N TYR A 55 21.80 -9.93 -20.79
CA TYR A 55 20.80 -8.96 -20.36
C TYR A 55 20.22 -8.10 -21.49
N GLY A 56 20.68 -8.31 -22.73
CA GLY A 56 20.23 -7.50 -23.86
C GLY A 56 20.56 -6.01 -23.70
N LEU A 57 21.58 -5.69 -22.91
CA LEU A 57 22.09 -4.33 -22.72
C LEU A 57 23.05 -3.91 -23.84
N ASP A 58 23.35 -4.82 -24.76
CA ASP A 58 24.18 -4.63 -25.96
C ASP A 58 23.40 -4.05 -27.16
N VAL A 59 22.07 -4.15 -27.16
CA VAL A 59 21.23 -3.60 -28.24
C VAL A 59 20.83 -2.15 -27.99
N PRO A 60 20.46 -1.36 -29.03
CA PRO A 60 20.01 0.01 -28.85
C PRO A 60 18.82 0.14 -27.90
N ILE A 61 18.77 1.24 -27.13
CA ILE A 61 17.78 1.45 -26.05
C ILE A 61 16.32 1.26 -26.49
N GLY A 62 15.97 1.66 -27.73
CA GLY A 62 14.64 1.44 -28.29
C GLY A 62 14.27 -0.04 -28.44
N ARG A 63 15.23 -0.90 -28.82
CA ARG A 63 15.02 -2.35 -28.86
C ARG A 63 14.94 -2.94 -27.45
N GLN A 64 15.77 -2.45 -26.52
CA GLN A 64 15.69 -2.85 -25.10
C GLN A 64 14.29 -2.58 -24.55
N TYR A 65 13.74 -1.40 -24.81
CA TYR A 65 12.41 -1.00 -24.38
C TYR A 65 11.31 -1.90 -24.94
N VAL A 66 11.34 -2.20 -26.23
CA VAL A 66 10.36 -3.11 -26.86
C VAL A 66 10.49 -4.53 -26.30
N ASN A 67 11.71 -5.02 -26.08
CA ASN A 67 11.93 -6.33 -25.47
C ASN A 67 11.44 -6.38 -24.03
N TYR A 68 11.66 -5.31 -23.25
CA TYR A 68 11.16 -5.19 -21.89
C TYR A 68 9.63 -5.26 -21.86
N TRP A 69 8.94 -4.51 -22.73
CA TRP A 69 7.48 -4.60 -22.87
C TRP A 69 6.99 -6.00 -23.22
N LYS A 70 7.64 -6.69 -24.16
CA LYS A 70 7.32 -8.08 -24.51
C LYS A 70 7.50 -9.02 -23.31
N GLY A 71 8.54 -8.81 -22.51
CA GLY A 71 8.79 -9.56 -21.28
C GLY A 71 7.69 -9.33 -20.24
N VAL A 72 7.37 -8.06 -19.95
CA VAL A 72 6.30 -7.66 -19.02
C VAL A 72 4.96 -8.30 -19.40
N LEU A 73 4.58 -8.28 -20.68
CA LEU A 73 3.34 -8.90 -21.16
C LEU A 73 3.31 -10.42 -21.01
N LYS A 74 4.47 -11.08 -20.95
CA LYS A 74 4.61 -12.53 -20.73
C LYS A 74 4.91 -12.90 -19.28
N ALA A 75 4.91 -11.93 -18.37
CA ALA A 75 5.39 -12.07 -16.99
C ALA A 75 6.85 -12.60 -16.90
N ASP A 76 7.65 -12.34 -17.93
CA ASP A 76 9.09 -12.58 -17.94
C ASP A 76 9.82 -11.28 -17.61
N LEU A 77 10.21 -11.17 -16.35
CA LEU A 77 10.96 -10.04 -15.80
C LEU A 77 12.45 -10.34 -15.72
N GLY A 78 12.93 -11.35 -16.45
CA GLY A 78 14.32 -11.79 -16.43
C GLY A 78 14.68 -12.60 -15.18
N LYS A 79 15.99 -12.76 -14.98
CA LYS A 79 16.58 -13.61 -13.95
C LYS A 79 17.43 -12.78 -13.00
N SER A 80 17.21 -12.96 -11.70
CA SER A 80 18.05 -12.40 -10.64
C SER A 80 19.44 -13.03 -10.69
N LEU A 81 20.49 -12.22 -10.69
CA LEU A 81 21.88 -12.72 -10.56
C LEU A 81 22.13 -13.30 -9.18
N ARG A 82 21.62 -12.61 -8.16
CA ARG A 82 21.92 -12.94 -6.76
C ARG A 82 21.27 -14.25 -6.34
N PHE A 83 20.00 -14.43 -6.69
CA PHE A 83 19.21 -15.61 -6.31
C PHE A 83 19.25 -16.70 -7.38
N GLN A 84 19.77 -16.41 -8.58
CA GLN A 84 19.77 -17.30 -9.73
C GLN A 84 18.39 -17.88 -10.08
N GLN A 85 17.33 -17.12 -9.81
CA GLN A 85 15.94 -17.51 -10.03
C GLN A 85 15.20 -16.49 -10.92
N PRO A 86 14.12 -16.91 -11.61
CA PRO A 86 13.24 -15.97 -12.30
C PRO A 86 12.68 -14.93 -11.34
N VAL A 87 12.76 -13.65 -11.73
CA VAL A 87 12.28 -12.53 -10.89
C VAL A 87 10.79 -12.65 -10.61
N SER A 88 10.01 -13.10 -11.59
CA SER A 88 8.57 -13.34 -11.44
C SER A 88 8.25 -14.35 -10.33
N LYS A 89 9.08 -15.38 -10.14
CA LYS A 89 8.92 -16.38 -9.07
C LYS A 89 9.17 -15.76 -7.69
N LEU A 90 10.27 -15.03 -7.54
CA LEU A 90 10.61 -14.34 -6.28
C LEU A 90 9.52 -13.36 -5.86
N ILE A 91 8.98 -12.60 -6.83
CA ILE A 91 7.86 -11.70 -6.61
C ILE A 91 6.60 -12.48 -6.22
N ALA A 92 6.26 -13.56 -6.92
CA ALA A 92 5.08 -14.36 -6.62
C ALA A 92 5.12 -14.99 -5.21
N GLU A 93 6.31 -15.32 -4.70
CA GLU A 93 6.49 -15.83 -3.34
C GLU A 93 6.35 -14.73 -2.27
N ALA A 94 6.83 -13.52 -2.55
CA ALA A 94 6.80 -12.39 -1.60
C ALA A 94 5.49 -11.57 -1.64
N TYR A 95 4.80 -11.56 -2.78
CA TYR A 95 3.60 -10.74 -3.03
C TYR A 95 2.44 -11.00 -2.05
N PRO A 96 2.06 -12.26 -1.77
CA PRO A 96 0.95 -12.53 -0.84
C PRO A 96 1.20 -11.96 0.56
N SER A 97 2.44 -12.01 1.04
CA SER A 97 2.82 -11.50 2.36
C SER A 97 2.62 -9.98 2.47
N THR A 98 3.02 -9.22 1.45
CA THR A 98 2.81 -7.76 1.41
C THR A 98 1.33 -7.41 1.30
N LEU A 99 0.60 -8.13 0.44
CA LEU A 99 -0.84 -7.90 0.27
C LEU A 99 -1.59 -8.19 1.58
N PHE A 100 -1.28 -9.31 2.24
CA PHE A 100 -1.88 -9.68 3.51
C PHE A 100 -1.59 -8.65 4.61
N LEU A 101 -0.34 -8.20 4.73
CA LEU A 101 0.04 -7.13 5.66
C LEU A 101 -0.72 -5.82 5.38
N THR A 102 -0.79 -5.42 4.12
CA THR A 102 -1.46 -4.17 3.70
C THR A 102 -2.95 -4.23 3.99
N LEU A 103 -3.61 -5.35 3.70
CA LEU A 103 -5.03 -5.55 3.99
C LEU A 103 -5.31 -5.60 5.49
N ALA A 104 -4.45 -6.25 6.28
CA ALA A 104 -4.56 -6.27 7.74
C ALA A 104 -4.37 -4.86 8.33
N ALA A 105 -3.39 -4.10 7.85
CA ALA A 105 -3.19 -2.71 8.24
C ALA A 105 -4.42 -1.85 7.90
N LEU A 106 -5.00 -2.01 6.70
CA LEU A 106 -6.23 -1.33 6.31
C LEU A 106 -7.40 -1.72 7.23
N ALA A 107 -7.55 -3.00 7.56
CA ALA A 107 -8.58 -3.47 8.49
C ALA A 107 -8.41 -2.83 9.87
N VAL A 108 -7.19 -2.82 10.43
CA VAL A 108 -6.89 -2.12 11.68
C VAL A 108 -7.26 -0.64 11.58
N ALA A 109 -6.89 0.01 10.48
CA ALA A 109 -7.18 1.42 10.27
C ALA A 109 -8.69 1.71 10.30
N LEU A 110 -9.50 0.91 9.60
CA LEU A 110 -10.95 1.08 9.52
C LEU A 110 -11.64 0.72 10.85
N LEU A 111 -11.21 -0.37 11.50
CA LEU A 111 -11.74 -0.83 12.79
C LEU A 111 -11.49 0.17 13.91
N ILE A 112 -10.40 0.93 13.87
CA ILE A 112 -10.11 1.98 14.84
C ILE A 112 -10.80 3.28 14.43
N SER A 113 -10.62 3.72 13.18
CA SER A 113 -11.01 5.07 12.76
C SER A 113 -12.50 5.31 12.66
N ILE A 114 -13.28 4.32 12.20
CA ILE A 114 -14.74 4.50 12.05
C ILE A 114 -15.39 4.66 13.42
N PRO A 115 -15.18 3.75 14.41
CA PRO A 115 -15.76 3.93 15.74
C PRO A 115 -15.23 5.18 16.45
N ALA A 116 -13.92 5.45 16.38
CA ALA A 116 -13.33 6.62 17.02
C ALA A 116 -13.89 7.93 16.43
N GLY A 117 -13.95 8.04 15.10
CA GLY A 117 -14.46 9.22 14.40
C GLY A 117 -15.95 9.44 14.63
N VAL A 118 -16.77 8.39 14.57
CA VAL A 118 -18.21 8.46 14.87
C VAL A 118 -18.45 8.87 16.32
N ARG A 119 -17.69 8.30 17.27
CA ARG A 119 -17.82 8.63 18.69
C ARG A 119 -17.44 10.08 18.97
N SER A 120 -16.32 10.53 18.42
CA SER A 120 -15.81 11.90 18.53
C SER A 120 -16.80 12.91 17.93
N ALA A 121 -17.41 12.61 16.78
CA ALA A 121 -18.44 13.48 16.17
C ALA A 121 -19.71 13.58 17.02
N ARG A 122 -20.22 12.47 17.57
CA ARG A 122 -21.43 12.45 18.40
C ARG A 122 -21.25 13.17 19.73
N ARG A 123 -20.05 13.15 20.29
CA ARG A 123 -19.71 13.76 21.59
C ARG A 123 -18.78 14.96 21.41
N ARG A 124 -19.07 15.79 20.41
CA ARG A 124 -18.27 16.98 20.08
C ARG A 124 -17.95 17.81 21.33
N ASN A 125 -16.70 18.23 21.44
CA ASN A 125 -16.15 19.06 22.52
C ASN A 125 -16.16 18.44 23.94
N ARG A 126 -16.53 17.15 24.07
CA ARG A 126 -16.38 16.39 25.34
C ARG A 126 -14.94 15.89 25.48
N TRP A 127 -14.62 15.35 26.66
CA TRP A 127 -13.28 14.86 26.97
C TRP A 127 -12.83 13.73 26.04
N ASP A 128 -13.75 12.86 25.60
CA ASP A 128 -13.44 11.76 24.69
C ASP A 128 -13.15 12.23 23.27
N ASP A 129 -13.88 13.23 22.75
CA ASP A 129 -13.53 13.91 21.49
C ASP A 129 -12.13 14.55 21.57
N ARG A 130 -11.83 15.26 22.65
CA ARG A 130 -10.51 15.89 22.85
C ARG A 130 -9.39 14.84 22.92
N PHE A 131 -9.59 13.77 23.67
CA PHE A 131 -8.62 12.68 23.79
C PHE A 131 -8.35 12.01 22.43
N ILE A 132 -9.40 11.63 21.70
CA ILE A 132 -9.29 11.04 20.36
C ILE A 132 -8.58 12.00 19.40
N SER A 133 -8.89 13.30 19.47
CA SER A 133 -8.27 14.33 18.63
C SER A 133 -6.77 14.48 18.93
N VAL A 134 -6.39 14.48 20.22
CA VAL A 134 -4.97 14.54 20.64
C VAL A 134 -4.23 13.30 20.18
N VAL A 135 -4.74 12.11 20.44
CA VAL A 135 -4.13 10.84 19.99
C VAL A 135 -3.97 10.80 18.47
N SER A 136 -5.00 11.24 17.74
CA SER A 136 -4.95 11.31 16.27
C SER A 136 -3.92 12.35 15.79
N LEU A 137 -3.80 13.49 16.47
CA LEU A 137 -2.79 14.51 16.14
C LEU A 137 -1.37 13.96 16.34
N PHE A 138 -1.13 13.27 17.45
CA PHE A 138 0.14 12.57 17.69
C PHE A 138 0.42 11.54 16.60
N GLY A 139 -0.54 10.68 16.27
CA GLY A 139 -0.39 9.67 15.22
C GLY A 139 -0.08 10.24 13.83
N ILE A 140 -0.62 11.42 13.49
CA ILE A 140 -0.31 12.12 12.23
C ILE A 140 1.05 12.80 12.27
N SER A 141 1.47 13.31 13.44
CA SER A 141 2.70 14.08 13.59
C SER A 141 3.93 13.20 13.79
N PHE A 142 3.73 11.96 14.24
CA PHE A 142 4.79 11.00 14.46
C PHE A 142 5.19 10.35 13.13
N PRO A 143 6.49 10.18 12.83
CA PRO A 143 6.90 9.48 11.62
C PRO A 143 6.35 8.05 11.61
N ASN A 144 5.62 7.68 10.55
CA ASN A 144 4.94 6.38 10.45
C ASN A 144 5.88 5.19 10.70
N PHE A 145 7.13 5.27 10.22
CA PHE A 145 8.13 4.22 10.41
C PHE A 145 8.66 4.12 11.84
N ALA A 146 8.60 5.20 12.62
CA ALA A 146 9.16 5.25 13.97
C ALA A 146 8.25 4.55 15.00
N ILE A 147 6.96 4.39 14.70
CA ILE A 147 6.00 3.67 15.57
C ILE A 147 6.40 2.20 15.72
N GLY A 148 6.90 1.56 14.65
CA GLY A 148 7.22 0.13 14.64
C GLY A 148 8.24 -0.28 15.70
N PRO A 149 9.45 0.33 15.72
CA PRO A 149 10.47 0.02 16.72
C PRO A 149 10.00 0.29 18.16
N ILE A 150 9.19 1.32 18.39
CA ILE A 150 8.62 1.62 19.71
C ILE A 150 7.67 0.50 20.15
N LEU A 151 6.80 0.04 19.25
CA LEU A 151 5.90 -1.08 19.52
C LEU A 151 6.66 -2.37 19.80
N ILE A 152 7.76 -2.64 19.09
CA ILE A 152 8.67 -3.75 19.37
C ILE A 152 9.25 -3.63 20.79
N LEU A 153 9.84 -2.47 21.13
CA LEU A 153 10.48 -2.27 22.44
C LEU A 153 9.48 -2.48 23.58
N PHE A 154 8.26 -1.96 23.44
CA PHE A 154 7.26 -2.03 24.50
C PHE A 154 6.59 -3.41 24.58
N PHE A 155 6.00 -3.89 23.49
CA PHE A 155 5.17 -5.11 23.52
C PHE A 155 5.97 -6.40 23.42
N ALA A 156 7.08 -6.39 22.68
CA ALA A 156 7.87 -7.60 22.46
C ALA A 156 9.03 -7.72 23.44
N ILE A 157 9.76 -6.63 23.72
CA ILE A 157 10.96 -6.68 24.56
C ILE A 157 10.63 -6.46 26.05
N GLN A 158 9.92 -5.39 26.40
CA GLN A 158 9.62 -5.08 27.80
C GLN A 158 8.52 -5.98 28.39
N LEU A 159 7.40 -6.15 27.67
CA LEU A 159 6.27 -6.94 28.15
C LEU A 159 6.34 -8.43 27.80
N GLY A 160 7.12 -8.81 26.77
CA GLY A 160 7.22 -10.20 26.31
C GLY A 160 5.91 -10.80 25.77
N LEU A 161 4.93 -9.96 25.40
CA LEU A 161 3.58 -10.40 25.01
C LEU A 161 3.50 -10.86 23.55
N LEU A 162 4.32 -10.27 22.69
CA LEU A 162 4.26 -10.47 21.24
C LEU A 162 5.65 -10.77 20.68
N PRO A 163 5.76 -11.53 19.59
CA PRO A 163 7.04 -11.80 18.96
C PRO A 163 7.60 -10.56 18.25
N VAL A 164 8.93 -10.44 18.23
CA VAL A 164 9.66 -9.32 17.60
C VAL A 164 9.60 -9.40 16.07
N SER A 165 9.73 -10.61 15.51
CA SER A 165 9.79 -10.83 14.08
C SER A 165 9.30 -12.22 13.72
N GLY A 166 8.85 -12.38 12.48
CA GLY A 166 8.34 -13.62 11.92
C GLY A 166 7.60 -13.36 10.62
N THR A 167 7.03 -14.40 10.02
CA THR A 167 6.19 -14.26 8.83
C THR A 167 4.89 -15.00 9.12
N ALA A 168 3.77 -14.31 8.96
CA ALA A 168 2.49 -15.01 9.00
C ALA A 168 2.33 -15.82 7.72
N ASP A 169 2.03 -17.10 7.87
CA ASP A 169 1.48 -17.92 6.80
C ASP A 169 -0.05 -17.83 6.90
N TRP A 170 -0.69 -17.36 5.83
CA TRP A 170 -2.15 -17.30 5.73
C TRP A 170 -2.82 -18.68 5.89
N ARG A 171 -2.06 -19.77 5.71
CA ARG A 171 -2.53 -21.15 5.92
C ARG A 171 -2.44 -21.59 7.37
N ASN A 172 -1.66 -20.90 8.20
CA ASN A 172 -1.46 -21.25 9.60
C ASN A 172 -1.89 -20.09 10.53
N PRO A 173 -3.10 -20.16 11.12
CA PRO A 173 -3.61 -19.13 12.01
C PRO A 173 -2.72 -18.82 13.22
N ASP A 174 -1.92 -19.79 13.68
CA ASP A 174 -1.01 -19.60 14.82
C ASP A 174 0.06 -18.54 14.54
N THR A 175 0.32 -18.27 13.25
CA THR A 175 1.31 -17.28 12.82
C THR A 175 0.74 -15.86 12.71
N TYR A 176 -0.56 -15.65 12.92
CA TYR A 176 -1.18 -14.31 12.90
C TYR A 176 -0.68 -13.40 14.01
N VAL A 177 -0.12 -13.96 15.08
CA VAL A 177 0.50 -13.15 16.14
C VAL A 177 1.68 -12.31 15.62
N TYR A 178 2.39 -12.79 14.59
CA TYR A 178 3.47 -12.04 13.94
C TYR A 178 2.97 -10.86 13.09
N LEU A 179 1.69 -10.85 12.73
CA LEU A 179 1.07 -9.80 11.92
C LEU A 179 0.62 -8.59 12.76
N LEU A 180 0.34 -8.80 14.05
CA LEU A 180 -0.28 -7.81 14.93
C LEU A 180 0.52 -6.51 15.00
N LEU A 181 1.81 -6.58 15.36
CA LEU A 181 2.65 -5.38 15.48
C LEU A 181 2.88 -4.66 14.13
N PRO A 182 3.25 -5.36 13.03
CA PRO A 182 3.33 -4.75 11.72
C PRO A 182 2.02 -4.07 11.27
N ALA A 183 0.88 -4.76 11.41
CA ALA A 183 -0.42 -4.25 10.98
C ALA A 183 -0.87 -3.05 11.82
N VAL A 184 -0.62 -3.06 13.13
CA VAL A 184 -0.92 -1.91 14.01
C VAL A 184 0.01 -0.73 13.72
N THR A 185 1.28 -0.97 13.39
CA THR A 185 2.22 0.09 13.02
C THR A 185 1.72 0.86 11.80
N MET A 186 1.40 0.15 10.71
CA MET A 186 0.93 0.77 9.46
C MET A 186 -0.51 1.27 9.57
N GLY A 187 -1.39 0.43 10.14
CA GLY A 187 -2.81 0.70 10.27
C GLY A 187 -3.13 1.80 11.26
N GLY A 188 -2.35 1.95 12.33
CA GLY A 188 -2.50 3.01 13.34
C GLY A 188 -2.23 4.40 12.77
N ALA A 189 -1.19 4.55 11.94
CA ALA A 189 -0.91 5.79 11.23
C ALA A 189 -2.07 6.18 10.30
N LEU A 190 -2.56 5.23 9.51
CA LEU A 190 -3.73 5.45 8.66
C LEU A 190 -5.00 5.72 9.49
N ALA A 191 -5.18 5.04 10.61
CA ALA A 191 -6.31 5.25 11.52
C ALA A 191 -6.36 6.68 12.02
N ALA A 192 -5.22 7.30 12.34
CA ALA A 192 -5.16 8.68 12.81
C ALA A 192 -5.69 9.67 11.76
N ILE A 193 -5.29 9.49 10.49
CA ILE A 193 -5.78 10.29 9.37
C ILE A 193 -7.27 10.06 9.14
N LEU A 194 -7.70 8.80 9.07
CA LEU A 194 -9.09 8.43 8.80
C LEU A 194 -10.03 8.85 9.94
N THR A 195 -9.59 8.80 11.20
CA THR A 195 -10.40 9.22 12.36
C THR A 195 -10.81 10.69 12.22
N ARG A 196 -9.88 11.56 11.81
CA ARG A 196 -10.14 12.98 11.61
C ARG A 196 -11.10 13.22 10.43
N MET A 197 -10.94 12.44 9.36
CA MET A 197 -11.82 12.52 8.18
C MET A 197 -13.24 12.05 8.52
N VAL A 198 -13.39 10.87 9.13
CA VAL A 198 -14.69 10.32 9.58
C VAL A 198 -15.37 11.31 10.53
N ARG A 199 -14.65 11.87 11.49
CA ARG A 199 -15.18 12.87 12.43
C ARG A 199 -15.75 14.07 11.69
N THR A 200 -15.00 14.63 10.74
CA THR A 200 -15.39 15.84 10.01
C THR A 200 -16.63 15.57 9.15
N ALA A 201 -16.60 14.49 8.37
CA ALA A 201 -17.73 14.09 7.53
C ALA A 201 -18.99 13.77 8.37
N MET A 202 -18.83 13.09 9.51
CA MET A 202 -19.95 12.82 10.42
C MET A 202 -20.56 14.09 11.00
N LEU A 203 -19.74 15.09 11.37
CA LEU A 203 -20.24 16.37 11.88
C LEU A 203 -21.02 17.14 10.80
N GLU A 204 -20.58 17.09 9.55
CA GLU A 204 -21.29 17.70 8.42
C GLU A 204 -22.62 16.99 8.17
N GLU A 205 -22.62 15.66 8.04
CA GLU A 205 -23.83 14.88 7.75
C GLU A 205 -24.88 14.97 8.86
N LEU A 206 -24.47 14.97 10.14
CA LEU A 206 -25.42 15.08 11.28
C LEU A 206 -26.16 16.41 11.34
N ASN A 207 -25.70 17.44 10.62
CA ASN A 207 -26.33 18.76 10.54
C ASN A 207 -27.26 18.94 9.33
N GLN A 208 -27.39 17.93 8.47
CA GLN A 208 -28.21 17.99 7.25
C GLN A 208 -29.72 17.85 7.53
N ASP A 209 -30.56 18.42 6.65
CA ASP A 209 -32.02 18.44 6.83
C ASP A 209 -32.67 17.06 6.75
N TYR A 210 -32.10 16.13 5.98
CA TYR A 210 -32.59 14.75 5.92
C TYR A 210 -32.40 14.02 7.26
N ILE A 211 -31.39 14.38 8.05
CA ILE A 211 -31.17 13.87 9.41
C ILE A 211 -32.20 14.46 10.38
N ARG A 212 -32.48 15.76 10.29
CA ARG A 212 -33.55 16.40 11.08
C ARG A 212 -34.90 15.75 10.80
N THR A 213 -35.19 15.48 9.53
CA THR A 213 -36.40 14.78 9.09
C THR A 213 -36.46 13.35 9.65
N ALA A 214 -35.34 12.62 9.61
CA ALA A 214 -35.24 11.27 10.19
C ALA A 214 -35.53 11.27 11.70
N ARG A 215 -35.00 12.24 12.45
CA ARG A 215 -35.28 12.42 13.88
C ARG A 215 -36.74 12.81 14.14
N ALA A 216 -37.31 13.71 13.34
CA ALA A 216 -38.70 14.13 13.46
C ALA A 216 -39.70 12.98 13.21
N LYS A 217 -39.32 12.00 12.39
CA LYS A 217 -40.07 10.75 12.18
C LYS A 217 -39.97 9.75 13.35
N GLY A 218 -39.25 10.09 14.42
CA GLY A 218 -39.11 9.24 15.62
C GLY A 218 -38.11 8.10 15.48
N LEU A 219 -37.21 8.12 14.49
CA LEU A 219 -36.17 7.10 14.36
C LEU A 219 -35.19 7.18 15.53
N ASP A 220 -34.72 6.02 15.98
CA ASP A 220 -33.74 5.95 17.07
C ASP A 220 -32.37 6.54 16.64
N GLU A 221 -31.64 7.12 17.60
CA GLU A 221 -30.39 7.81 17.31
C GLU A 221 -29.31 6.86 16.75
N ARG A 222 -29.37 5.54 17.02
CA ARG A 222 -28.41 4.60 16.41
C ARG A 222 -28.70 4.43 14.92
N THR A 223 -29.96 4.31 14.53
CA THR A 223 -30.37 4.28 13.11
C THR A 223 -30.01 5.58 12.41
N VAL A 224 -30.29 6.73 13.02
CA VAL A 224 -29.90 8.05 12.45
C VAL A 224 -28.38 8.13 12.22
N VAL A 225 -27.58 7.73 13.20
CA VAL A 225 -26.10 7.79 13.10
C VAL A 225 -25.56 6.78 12.11
N TYR A 226 -25.85 5.48 12.27
CA TYR A 226 -25.15 4.43 11.53
C TYR A 226 -25.76 4.14 10.15
N LYS A 227 -27.08 4.30 9.99
CA LYS A 227 -27.76 4.01 8.72
C LYS A 227 -27.83 5.23 7.79
N HIS A 228 -28.07 6.42 8.36
CA HIS A 228 -28.29 7.64 7.58
C HIS A 228 -27.01 8.49 7.49
N ALA A 229 -26.46 8.94 8.62
CA ALA A 229 -25.29 9.83 8.61
C ALA A 229 -24.00 9.12 8.16
N LEU A 230 -23.66 7.98 8.78
CA LEU A 230 -22.39 7.28 8.50
C LEU A 230 -22.30 6.81 7.06
N ARG A 231 -23.41 6.31 6.49
CA ARG A 231 -23.43 5.84 5.09
C ARG A 231 -23.00 6.94 4.11
N ASN A 232 -23.44 8.18 4.34
CA ASN A 232 -23.06 9.32 3.51
C ASN A 232 -21.67 9.85 3.88
N ALA A 233 -21.33 9.88 5.17
CA ALA A 233 -20.02 10.29 5.65
C ALA A 233 -18.88 9.37 5.18
N LEU A 234 -19.17 8.12 4.81
CA LEU A 234 -18.16 7.19 4.30
C LEU A 234 -17.73 7.47 2.85
N ILE A 235 -18.50 8.26 2.08
CA ILE A 235 -18.14 8.60 0.68
C ILE A 235 -16.77 9.29 0.58
N PRO A 236 -16.48 10.38 1.32
CA PRO A 236 -15.15 10.99 1.32
C PRO A 236 -14.08 10.07 1.94
N VAL A 237 -14.46 9.26 2.94
CA VAL A 237 -13.54 8.31 3.60
C VAL A 237 -13.04 7.25 2.62
N LEU A 238 -13.92 6.70 1.77
CA LEU A 238 -13.54 5.73 0.73
C LEU A 238 -12.53 6.31 -0.27
N THR A 239 -12.68 7.58 -0.63
CA THR A 239 -11.76 8.26 -1.54
C THR A 239 -10.36 8.38 -0.92
N VAL A 240 -10.30 8.76 0.35
CA VAL A 240 -9.05 8.88 1.11
C VAL A 240 -8.39 7.52 1.31
N VAL A 241 -9.18 6.48 1.60
CA VAL A 241 -8.67 5.10 1.73
C VAL A 241 -7.96 4.66 0.45
N GLY A 242 -8.55 4.90 -0.72
CA GLY A 242 -7.91 4.54 -2.00
C GLY A 242 -6.63 5.31 -2.25
N LEU A 243 -6.64 6.62 -2.02
CA LEU A 243 -5.44 7.45 -2.14
C LEU A 243 -4.32 6.99 -1.19
N GLN A 244 -4.68 6.66 0.04
CA GLN A 244 -3.73 6.22 1.07
C GLN A 244 -3.27 4.77 0.92
N PHE A 245 -3.91 3.98 0.06
CA PHE A 245 -3.43 2.63 -0.21
C PHE A 245 -2.02 2.65 -0.82
N GLY A 246 -1.72 3.63 -1.68
CA GLY A 246 -0.36 3.83 -2.20
C GLY A 246 0.64 4.15 -1.10
N ALA A 247 0.24 4.98 -0.14
CA ALA A 247 1.06 5.28 1.03
C ALA A 247 1.27 4.05 1.93
N LEU A 248 0.27 3.17 2.05
CA LEU A 248 0.44 1.88 2.74
C LEU A 248 1.45 0.99 2.02
N LEU A 249 1.38 0.85 0.69
CA LEU A 249 2.36 0.05 -0.06
C LEU A 249 3.78 0.58 0.10
N ALA A 250 3.96 1.91 0.07
CA ALA A 250 5.25 2.54 0.34
C ALA A 250 5.71 2.30 1.79
N GLY A 251 4.79 2.45 2.75
CA GLY A 251 5.04 2.18 4.17
C GLY A 251 5.40 0.71 4.44
N ALA A 252 4.82 -0.22 3.67
CA ALA A 252 5.11 -1.65 3.78
C ALA A 252 6.60 -1.93 3.57
N ILE A 253 7.28 -1.22 2.67
CA ILE A 253 8.72 -1.39 2.45
C ILE A 253 9.51 -1.22 3.75
N VAL A 254 9.18 -0.19 4.52
CA VAL A 254 9.88 0.12 5.76
C VAL A 254 9.42 -0.79 6.89
N THR A 255 8.11 -1.00 7.04
CA THR A 255 7.56 -1.90 8.07
C THR A 255 8.05 -3.33 7.90
N GLU A 256 8.07 -3.85 6.68
CA GLU A 256 8.56 -5.20 6.41
C GLU A 256 10.05 -5.36 6.74
N THR A 257 10.83 -4.30 6.53
CA THR A 257 12.25 -4.29 6.91
C THR A 257 12.41 -4.31 8.43
N ILE A 258 11.68 -3.47 9.15
CA ILE A 258 11.73 -3.37 10.62
C ILE A 258 11.33 -4.69 11.28
N PHE A 259 10.24 -5.29 10.84
CA PHE A 259 9.70 -6.52 11.43
C PHE A 259 10.27 -7.80 10.79
N SER A 260 11.24 -7.67 9.89
CA SER A 260 11.80 -8.79 9.10
C SER A 260 10.72 -9.64 8.39
N TRP A 261 9.64 -9.00 7.97
CA TRP A 261 8.56 -9.62 7.22
C TRP A 261 9.03 -9.99 5.81
N LYS A 262 8.73 -11.21 5.36
CA LYS A 262 9.13 -11.70 4.03
C LYS A 262 8.14 -11.23 2.96
N GLY A 263 8.13 -9.93 2.69
CA GLY A 263 7.32 -9.30 1.64
C GLY A 263 8.13 -8.68 0.50
N LEU A 264 7.41 -8.13 -0.48
CA LEU A 264 7.96 -7.43 -1.64
C LEU A 264 8.79 -6.21 -1.27
N GLY A 265 8.39 -5.49 -0.24
CA GLY A 265 9.10 -4.30 0.20
C GLY A 265 10.49 -4.64 0.71
N ARG A 266 10.59 -5.64 1.59
CA ARG A 266 11.89 -6.16 2.03
C ARG A 266 12.70 -6.75 0.86
N LEU A 267 12.04 -7.46 -0.06
CA LEU A 267 12.69 -7.99 -1.29
C LEU A 267 13.27 -6.86 -2.14
N THR A 268 12.55 -5.75 -2.28
CA THR A 268 13.00 -4.54 -3.00
C THR A 268 14.26 -3.96 -2.37
N ILE A 269 14.28 -3.75 -1.04
CA ILE A 269 15.46 -3.25 -0.33
C ILE A 269 16.64 -4.20 -0.49
N THR A 270 16.39 -5.51 -0.40
CA THR A 270 17.43 -6.53 -0.59
C THR A 270 17.98 -6.47 -2.01
N ALA A 271 17.14 -6.30 -3.02
CA ALA A 271 17.55 -6.17 -4.42
C ALA A 271 18.38 -4.90 -4.66
N ILE A 272 17.99 -3.76 -4.07
CA ILE A 272 18.74 -2.50 -4.14
C ILE A 272 20.12 -2.68 -3.53
N SER A 273 20.21 -3.25 -2.31
CA SER A 273 21.48 -3.48 -1.62
C SER A 273 22.41 -4.43 -2.36
N ASN A 274 21.86 -5.44 -3.06
CA ASN A 274 22.62 -6.38 -3.88
C ASN A 274 22.85 -5.89 -5.32
N ARG A 275 22.40 -4.68 -5.68
CA ARG A 275 22.46 -4.13 -7.05
C ARG A 275 21.87 -5.07 -8.10
N ASP A 276 20.80 -5.80 -7.72
CA ASP A 276 20.08 -6.70 -8.62
C ASP A 276 19.01 -5.93 -9.39
N TYR A 277 19.40 -5.30 -10.49
CA TYR A 277 18.54 -4.37 -11.23
C TYR A 277 17.25 -5.00 -11.76
N TYR A 278 17.29 -6.24 -12.23
CA TYR A 278 16.11 -6.95 -12.72
C TYR A 278 15.10 -7.19 -11.60
N LEU A 279 15.60 -7.59 -10.43
CA LEU A 279 14.74 -7.78 -9.27
C LEU A 279 14.18 -6.46 -8.76
N VAL A 280 14.98 -5.39 -8.72
CA VAL A 280 14.50 -4.03 -8.37
C VAL A 280 13.40 -3.57 -9.32
N GLN A 281 13.62 -3.65 -10.63
CA GLN A 281 12.63 -3.29 -11.63
C GLN A 281 11.35 -4.12 -11.47
N GLY A 282 11.48 -5.44 -11.32
CA GLY A 282 10.34 -6.32 -11.14
C GLY A 282 9.52 -5.98 -9.89
N CYS A 283 10.18 -5.73 -8.75
CA CYS A 283 9.50 -5.34 -7.52
C CYS A 283 8.78 -4.00 -7.64
N ILE A 284 9.44 -2.97 -8.19
CA ILE A 284 8.83 -1.64 -8.38
C ILE A 284 7.65 -1.74 -9.36
N LEU A 285 7.79 -2.50 -10.44
CA LEU A 285 6.70 -2.75 -11.38
C LEU A 285 5.52 -3.46 -10.70
N ALA A 286 5.77 -4.48 -9.88
CA ALA A 286 4.73 -5.19 -9.14
C ALA A 286 3.97 -4.25 -8.18
N ILE A 287 4.70 -3.40 -7.44
CA ILE A 287 4.10 -2.39 -6.55
C ILE A 287 3.28 -1.37 -7.36
N GLY A 288 3.82 -0.86 -8.47
CA GLY A 288 3.13 0.10 -9.34
C GLY A 288 1.86 -0.49 -9.98
N MET A 289 1.92 -1.73 -10.46
CA MET A 289 0.76 -2.45 -10.98
C MET A 289 -0.31 -2.67 -9.90
N THR A 290 0.10 -3.02 -8.68
CA THR A 290 -0.81 -3.15 -7.53
C THR A 290 -1.52 -1.83 -7.26
N TYR A 291 -0.79 -0.72 -7.26
CA TYR A 291 -1.36 0.61 -7.04
C TYR A 291 -2.37 1.00 -8.13
N ILE A 292 -2.08 0.73 -9.40
CA ILE A 292 -3.02 0.95 -10.51
C ILE A 292 -4.30 0.14 -10.32
N VAL A 293 -4.17 -1.15 -9.98
CA VAL A 293 -5.32 -2.04 -9.74
C VAL A 293 -6.16 -1.52 -8.59
N VAL A 294 -5.54 -1.11 -7.48
CA VAL A 294 -6.28 -0.65 -6.30
C VAL A 294 -6.94 0.71 -6.53
N ASN A 295 -6.31 1.62 -7.27
CA ASN A 295 -6.96 2.86 -7.70
C ASN A 295 -8.19 2.59 -8.57
N PHE A 296 -8.05 1.69 -9.55
CA PHE A 296 -9.18 1.29 -10.39
C PHE A 296 -10.33 0.66 -9.58
N LEU A 297 -10.01 -0.19 -8.61
CA LEU A 297 -11.00 -0.76 -7.69
C LEU A 297 -11.64 0.31 -6.80
N THR A 298 -10.87 1.27 -6.30
CA THR A 298 -11.38 2.39 -5.49
C THR A 298 -12.36 3.23 -6.30
N ASP A 299 -12.01 3.60 -7.54
CA ASP A 299 -12.89 4.34 -8.45
C ASP A 299 -14.21 3.59 -8.68
N MET A 300 -14.14 2.25 -8.81
CA MET A 300 -15.32 1.41 -8.96
C MET A 300 -16.21 1.45 -7.72
N VAL A 301 -15.61 1.24 -6.53
CA VAL A 301 -16.31 1.28 -5.24
C VAL A 301 -16.95 2.65 -5.00
N TYR A 302 -16.24 3.72 -5.33
CA TYR A 302 -16.75 5.09 -5.25
C TYR A 302 -17.97 5.31 -6.15
N SER A 303 -17.91 4.83 -7.40
CA SER A 303 -19.04 4.91 -8.35
C SER A 303 -20.28 4.10 -7.92
N LEU A 304 -20.09 3.04 -7.12
CA LEU A 304 -21.14 2.24 -6.53
C LEU A 304 -21.73 2.91 -5.28
N ALA A 305 -20.87 3.52 -4.46
CA ALA A 305 -21.26 4.20 -3.23
C ALA A 305 -21.98 5.54 -3.49
N ASN A 306 -21.61 6.27 -4.55
CA ASN A 306 -22.26 7.54 -4.93
C ASN A 306 -23.02 7.42 -6.26
N PRO A 307 -24.34 7.11 -6.24
CA PRO A 307 -25.13 6.96 -7.45
C PRO A 307 -25.36 8.28 -8.21
N ARG A 308 -25.08 9.46 -7.61
CA ARG A 308 -25.22 10.76 -8.29
C ARG A 308 -24.16 11.01 -9.36
N ILE A 309 -23.07 10.26 -9.36
CA ILE A 309 -21.95 10.37 -10.33
C ILE A 309 -22.20 9.49 -11.57
N ARG A 310 -23.29 8.71 -11.57
CA ARG A 310 -23.65 7.83 -12.69
C ARG A 310 -24.47 8.53 -13.79
N GLN A 311 -24.85 9.80 -13.57
CA GLN A 311 -25.49 10.68 -14.56
C GLN A 311 -24.41 11.46 -15.31
#